data_AF-A0A0F9A5X3-F1
#
_entry.id   AF-A0A0F9A5X3-F1
#
_cell.length_a   1.000
_cell.length_b   1.000
_cell.length_c   1.000
_cell.angle_alpha   90.00
_cell.angle_beta   90.00
_cell.angle_gamma   90.00
#
_symmetry.space_group_name_H-M   'P 1'
#
loop_
_entity.id
_entity.type
_entity.pdbx_description
1 polymer ?
#
loop_
_entity_poly.entity_id
_entity_poly.type
_entity_poly.pdbx_seq_one_letter_code
_entity_poly.pdbx_strand_id
1 'polypeptide(L)'
;MTFYLNPTTMTKEEFLQIYGTSLQEGEVHQCNLDDHSETCIVCLVDNGPFRAAGILNGQRDLSDFTDPSDHRPKKFYIVSTSDINAEGGVGVEVK
;
A
#
# COMPACT_ATOMS: atom_id res chain seq x y z
N MET A 1 11.91 -2.54 -5.23
CA MET A 1 11.19 -3.82 -5.11
C MET A 1 10.00 -3.51 -4.25
N THR A 2 8.81 -3.63 -4.80
CA THR A 2 7.58 -3.22 -4.13
C THR A 2 7.14 -4.37 -3.22
N PHE A 3 6.90 -4.07 -1.95
CA PHE A 3 6.39 -5.07 -1.01
C PHE A 3 4.87 -5.12 -1.10
N TYR A 4 4.27 -6.28 -0.86
CA TYR A 4 2.82 -6.41 -0.88
C TYR A 4 2.26 -6.72 0.51
N LEU A 5 1.20 -6.01 0.86
CA LEU A 5 0.36 -6.31 2.00
C LEU A 5 -0.51 -7.52 1.66
N ASN A 6 -0.36 -8.61 2.41
CA ASN A 6 -1.08 -9.86 2.19
C ASN A 6 -1.51 -10.51 3.52
N PRO A 7 -2.52 -9.93 4.20
CA PRO A 7 -3.02 -10.45 5.46
C PRO A 7 -3.52 -11.88 5.30
N THR A 8 -3.29 -12.74 6.30
CA THR A 8 -3.61 -14.17 6.21
C THR A 8 -4.99 -14.53 6.77
N THR A 9 -5.54 -13.65 7.61
CA THR A 9 -6.81 -13.86 8.33
C THR A 9 -7.98 -13.05 7.77
N MET A 10 -7.70 -12.05 6.93
CA MET A 10 -8.69 -11.14 6.35
C MET A 10 -8.26 -10.69 4.96
N THR A 11 -9.14 -10.00 4.23
CA THR A 11 -8.76 -9.37 2.97
C THR A 11 -7.93 -8.10 3.23
N LYS A 12 -7.04 -7.74 2.30
CA LYS A 12 -6.32 -6.45 2.32
C LYS A 12 -7.26 -5.24 2.35
N GLU A 13 -8.45 -5.35 1.74
CA GLU A 13 -9.48 -4.32 1.83
C GLU A 13 -10.00 -4.14 3.26
N GLU A 14 -10.33 -5.24 3.94
CA GLU A 14 -10.75 -5.22 5.35
C GLU A 14 -9.64 -4.72 6.26
N PHE A 15 -8.41 -5.19 6.06
CA PHE A 15 -7.23 -4.72 6.79
C PHE A 15 -7.08 -3.20 6.68
N LEU A 16 -7.14 -2.66 5.46
CA LEU A 16 -6.99 -1.22 5.23
C LEU A 16 -8.17 -0.40 5.77
N GLN A 17 -9.36 -0.99 5.91
CA GLN A 17 -10.48 -0.34 6.59
C GLN A 17 -10.31 -0.28 8.12
N ILE A 18 -9.66 -1.28 8.71
CA ILE A 18 -9.48 -1.39 10.16
C ILE A 18 -8.26 -0.60 10.63
N TYR A 19 -7.12 -0.76 9.94
CA TYR A 19 -5.82 -0.23 10.37
C TYR A 19 -5.33 0.96 9.54
N GLY A 20 -5.92 1.17 8.36
CA GLY A 20 -5.51 2.22 7.44
C GLY A 20 -6.28 3.52 7.63
N THR A 21 -5.57 4.64 7.50
CA THR A 21 -6.18 5.96 7.31
C THR A 21 -6.08 6.36 5.85
N SER A 22 -7.20 6.66 5.20
CA SER A 22 -7.22 7.03 3.78
C SER A 22 -6.48 8.34 3.54
N LEU A 23 -5.68 8.39 2.48
CA LEU A 23 -4.99 9.58 1.99
C LEU A 23 -5.49 9.96 0.60
N GLN A 24 -5.54 11.26 0.33
CA GLN A 24 -5.61 11.80 -1.02
C GLN A 24 -4.22 11.72 -1.67
N GLU A 25 -4.18 11.60 -3.00
CA GLU A 25 -2.92 11.48 -3.76
C GLU A 25 -1.94 12.63 -3.46
N GLY A 26 -2.44 13.88 -3.36
CA GLY A 26 -1.62 15.04 -3.01
C GLY A 26 -0.98 14.99 -1.61
N GLU A 27 -1.54 14.21 -0.68
CA GLU A 27 -0.98 14.00 0.66
C GLU A 27 0.17 12.99 0.61
N VAL A 28 0.09 11.99 -0.27
CA VAL A 28 1.13 10.96 -0.43
C VAL A 28 2.46 11.56 -0.86
N HIS A 29 2.43 12.59 -1.71
CA HIS A 29 3.65 13.32 -2.14
C HIS A 29 4.38 14.03 -0.98
N GLN A 30 3.74 14.18 0.17
CA GLN A 30 4.33 14.83 1.36
C GLN A 30 4.86 13.81 2.36
N CYS A 31 4.56 12.51 2.18
CA CYS A 31 5.00 11.46 3.07
C CYS A 31 6.46 11.07 2.83
N ASN A 32 7.16 10.67 3.89
CA ASN A 32 8.47 10.04 3.77
C ASN A 32 8.28 8.57 3.39
N LEU A 33 8.54 8.23 2.13
CA LEU A 33 8.32 6.88 1.60
C LEU A 33 9.50 5.92 1.83
N ASP A 34 10.63 6.43 2.31
CA ASP A 34 11.85 5.65 2.57
C ASP A 34 11.97 5.25 4.06
N ASP A 35 11.25 5.94 4.95
CA ASP A 35 11.24 5.66 6.39
C ASP A 35 9.98 4.89 6.79
N HIS A 36 10.15 3.59 7.04
CA HIS A 36 9.08 2.67 7.44
C HIS A 36 9.14 2.35 8.94
N SER A 37 9.83 3.15 9.76
CA SER A 37 10.00 2.85 11.18
C SER A 37 8.69 2.92 11.97
N GLU A 38 7.83 3.88 11.65
CA GLU A 38 6.55 4.09 12.35
C GLU A 38 5.32 3.80 11.48
N THR A 39 5.36 4.21 10.20
CA THR A 39 4.24 4.07 9.28
C THR A 39 4.70 3.69 7.88
N CYS A 40 3.83 3.05 7.12
CA CYS A 40 4.02 2.81 5.70
C CYS A 40 2.84 3.36 4.89
N ILE A 41 3.12 3.76 3.65
CA ILE A 41 2.08 4.11 2.69
C ILE A 41 1.72 2.87 1.87
N VAL A 42 0.43 2.57 1.79
CA VAL A 42 -0.12 1.44 1.04
C VAL A 42 -1.02 1.95 -0.08
N CYS A 43 -0.77 1.51 -1.30
CA CYS A 43 -1.63 1.73 -2.46
C CYS A 43 -2.46 0.47 -2.74
N LEU A 44 -3.78 0.59 -2.57
CA LEU A 44 -4.74 -0.42 -3.00
C LEU A 44 -5.14 -0.13 -4.45
N VAL A 45 -4.73 -1.02 -5.37
CA VAL A 45 -5.03 -0.97 -6.79
C VAL A 45 -6.15 -1.95 -7.11
N ASP A 46 -7.16 -1.50 -7.85
CA ASP A 46 -8.19 -2.37 -8.41
C ASP A 46 -7.76 -2.87 -9.79
N ASN A 47 -7.39 -4.16 -9.90
CA ASN A 47 -7.00 -4.79 -11.17
C ASN A 47 -8.19 -5.45 -11.89
N GLY A 48 -9.42 -5.31 -11.40
CA GLY A 48 -10.60 -6.02 -11.91
C GLY A 48 -10.89 -7.29 -11.12
N PRO A 49 -10.50 -8.50 -11.58
CA PRO A 49 -10.84 -9.75 -10.89
C PRO A 49 -10.14 -9.92 -9.54
N PHE A 50 -9.13 -9.10 -9.24
CA PHE A 50 -8.49 -9.04 -7.93
C PHE A 50 -8.02 -7.61 -7.66
N ARG A 51 -7.78 -7.31 -6.38
CA ARG A 51 -7.10 -6.08 -5.96
C ARG A 51 -5.66 -6.41 -5.57
N ALA A 52 -4.77 -5.44 -5.61
CA ALA A 52 -3.40 -5.56 -5.09
C ALA A 52 -3.14 -4.43 -4.09
N ALA A 53 -2.40 -4.70 -3.02
CA ALA A 53 -2.05 -3.69 -2.02
C ALA A 53 -0.52 -3.59 -1.93
N GLY A 54 0.05 -2.61 -2.62
CA GLY A 54 1.49 -2.36 -2.63
C GLY A 54 1.90 -1.42 -1.50
N ILE A 55 2.91 -1.78 -0.73
CA ILE A 55 3.56 -0.92 0.25
C ILE A 55 4.63 -0.13 -0.50
N LEU A 56 4.45 1.20 -0.57
CA LEU A 56 5.36 2.09 -1.27
C LEU A 56 6.69 2.16 -0.54
N ASN A 57 7.78 1.93 -1.28
CA ASN A 57 9.14 2.02 -0.80
C ASN A 57 9.96 2.97 -1.69
N GLY A 58 9.94 4.23 -1.31
CA GLY A 58 10.61 5.31 -2.02
C GLY A 58 9.85 5.88 -3.22
N GLN A 59 10.45 6.89 -3.84
CA GLN A 59 9.82 7.71 -4.87
C GLN A 59 9.48 6.95 -6.17
N ARG A 60 10.19 5.85 -6.45
CA ARG A 60 9.93 5.04 -7.65
C ARG A 60 8.55 4.39 -7.58
N ASP A 61 8.21 3.76 -6.46
CA ASP A 61 6.91 3.12 -6.30
C ASP A 61 5.79 4.16 -6.41
N LEU A 62 5.96 5.34 -5.80
CA LEU A 62 5.00 6.43 -5.96
C LEU A 62 4.80 6.80 -7.42
N SER A 63 5.89 6.99 -8.16
CA SER A 63 5.84 7.35 -9.59
C SER A 63 5.12 6.29 -10.41
N ASP A 64 5.38 5.00 -10.14
CA ASP A 64 4.75 3.87 -10.82
C ASP A 64 3.24 3.79 -10.50
N PHE A 65 2.84 4.07 -9.25
CA PHE A 65 1.43 4.06 -8.84
C PHE A 65 0.67 5.33 -9.24
N THR A 66 1.33 6.47 -9.47
CA THR A 66 0.69 7.72 -9.94
C THR A 66 0.92 7.97 -11.43
N ASP A 67 1.39 6.97 -12.19
CA ASP A 67 1.59 7.12 -13.63
C ASP A 67 0.24 7.45 -14.31
N PRO A 68 0.12 8.59 -15.01
CA PRO A 68 -1.13 9.00 -15.64
C PRO A 68 -1.60 8.07 -16.77
N SER A 69 -0.72 7.22 -17.30
CA SER A 69 -1.07 6.17 -18.26
C SER A 69 -1.69 4.94 -17.60
N ASP A 70 -1.54 4.77 -16.29
CA ASP A 70 -2.17 3.71 -15.52
C ASP A 70 -3.55 4.15 -15.02
N HIS A 71 -4.58 3.82 -15.81
CA HIS A 71 -5.98 4.14 -15.52
C HIS A 71 -6.65 3.24 -14.48
N ARG A 72 -5.94 2.28 -13.88
CA ARG A 72 -6.53 1.44 -12.82
C ARG A 72 -6.92 2.31 -11.62
N PRO A 73 -8.12 2.12 -11.02
CA PRO A 73 -8.50 2.83 -9.80
C PRO A 73 -7.54 2.52 -8.64
N LYS A 74 -7.15 3.56 -7.90
CA LYS A 74 -6.22 3.46 -6.78
C LYS A 74 -6.74 4.19 -5.56
N LYS A 75 -6.41 3.67 -4.38
CA LYS A 75 -6.65 4.31 -3.09
C LYS A 75 -5.39 4.23 -2.25
N PHE A 76 -5.01 5.32 -1.61
CA PHE A 76 -3.84 5.39 -0.77
C PHE A 76 -4.23 5.39 0.71
N TYR A 77 -3.42 4.75 1.52
CA TYR A 77 -3.61 4.64 2.96
C TYR A 77 -2.27 4.83 3.66
N ILE A 78 -2.28 5.45 4.83
CA ILE A 78 -1.19 5.36 5.80
C ILE A 78 -1.57 4.32 6.86
N VAL A 79 -0.64 3.44 7.20
CA VAL A 79 -0.82 2.34 8.16
C VAL A 79 0.37 2.30 9.11
N SER A 80 0.17 1.96 10.38
CA SER A 80 1.31 1.75 11.29
C SER A 80 2.14 0.54 10.84
N THR A 81 3.46 0.66 10.95
CA THR A 81 4.38 -0.45 10.65
C THR A 81 4.13 -1.63 11.59
N SER A 82 3.73 -1.37 12.84
CA SER A 82 3.38 -2.42 13.80
C SER A 82 2.19 -3.26 13.35
N ASP A 83 1.14 -2.65 12.81
CA ASP A 83 -0.03 -3.40 12.33
C ASP A 83 0.30 -4.20 11.06
N ILE A 84 1.12 -3.65 10.16
CA ILE A 84 1.63 -4.38 9.00
C ILE A 84 2.44 -5.61 9.43
N ASN A 85 3.30 -5.48 10.44
CA ASN A 85 4.11 -6.59 10.93
C ASN A 85 3.31 -7.65 11.68
N ALA A 86 2.29 -7.23 12.44
CA ALA A 86 1.47 -8.14 13.22
C ALA A 86 0.45 -8.89 12.36
N GLU A 87 -0.25 -8.17 11.48
CA GLU A 87 -1.46 -8.65 10.80
C GLU A 87 -1.35 -8.57 9.27
N GLY A 88 -0.42 -7.78 8.75
CA GLY A 88 -0.32 -7.46 7.32
C GLY A 88 0.30 -8.54 6.44
N GLY A 89 0.96 -9.55 7.03
CA GLY A 89 1.51 -10.72 6.33
C GLY A 89 2.30 -10.32 5.08
N VAL A 90 3.49 -9.75 5.24
CA VAL A 90 4.26 -9.21 4.10
C VAL A 90 4.53 -10.32 3.08
N GLY A 91 3.90 -10.23 1.91
CA GLY A 91 4.07 -11.19 0.82
C GLY A 91 5.38 -10.92 0.09
N VAL A 92 6.37 -11.79 0.28
CA VAL A 92 7.60 -11.79 -0.55
C VAL A 92 7.23 -12.31 -1.94
N GLU A 93 7.58 -11.56 -2.98
CA GLU A 93 7.17 -11.83 -4.36
C GLU A 93 7.62 -13.22 -4.84
N VAL A 94 6.70 -13.94 -5.52
CA VAL A 94 7.01 -15.17 -6.26
C VAL A 94 7.81 -14.76 -7.50
N LYS A 95 9.02 -15.32 -7.61
CA LYS A 95 9.94 -15.14 -8.73
C LYS A 95 9.38 -15.59 -10.07
#